data_AF-A0A359LGU8-F1
#
_entry.id   AF-A0A359LGU8-F1
#
_cell.length_a   1.000
_cell.length_b   1.000
_cell.length_c   1.000
_cell.angle_alpha   90.00
_cell.angle_beta   90.00
_cell.angle_gamma   90.00
#
_symmetry.space_group_name_H-M   'P 1'
#
loop_
_entity.id
_entity.type
_entity.pdbx_description
1 polymer ?
#
loop_
_entity_poly.entity_id
_entity_poly.type
_entity_poly.pdbx_seq_one_letter_code
_entity_poly.pdbx_strand_id
1 'polypeptide(L)'
;MQKKVPSSCWFSCFNLSVNIIQGGGTQINIIPDKCFIEIDRRVIPGENNQSILREVDNFLDKLKEENPLLELEREDPFVASPSMQINRDEEIVQALFRCIKDTRATEPEIRGGRFGTDAAIFCC
;
A
#
# COMPACT_ATOMS: atom_id res chain seq x y z
N MET A 1 17.42 7.74 -0.27
CA MET A 1 18.29 6.55 -0.27
C MET A 1 17.41 5.34 -0.56
N GLN A 2 17.26 4.96 -1.84
CA GLN A 2 16.40 3.84 -2.25
C GLN A 2 16.96 2.55 -1.65
N LYS A 3 16.25 1.93 -0.70
CA LYS A 3 16.61 0.62 -0.18
C LYS A 3 16.48 -0.38 -1.33
N LYS A 4 17.61 -0.99 -1.73
CA LYS A 4 17.62 -2.09 -2.70
C LYS A 4 16.75 -3.22 -2.16
N VAL A 5 15.65 -3.49 -2.85
CA VAL A 5 14.79 -4.65 -2.60
C VAL A 5 15.55 -5.90 -3.10
N PRO A 6 15.66 -6.97 -2.31
CA PRO A 6 16.36 -8.19 -2.71
C PRO A 6 15.78 -8.80 -3.99
N SER A 7 16.63 -9.41 -4.82
CA SER A 7 16.26 -10.07 -6.09
C SER A 7 15.29 -11.25 -5.96
N SER A 8 15.02 -11.71 -4.73
CA SER A 8 14.01 -12.72 -4.39
C SER A 8 12.62 -12.13 -4.10
N CYS A 9 12.49 -10.81 -4.03
CA CYS A 9 11.25 -10.13 -3.74
C CYS A 9 10.51 -9.82 -5.06
N TRP A 10 9.57 -10.69 -5.41
CA TRP A 10 8.66 -10.50 -6.56
C TRP A 10 7.68 -9.32 -6.36
N PHE A 11 7.76 -8.61 -5.23
CA PHE A 11 6.88 -7.51 -4.79
C PHE A 11 7.51 -6.12 -4.98
N SER A 12 8.29 -5.89 -6.04
CA SER A 12 8.98 -4.59 -6.22
C SER A 12 8.09 -3.42 -6.64
N CYS A 13 6.79 -3.62 -6.84
CA CYS A 13 5.88 -2.54 -7.22
C CYS A 13 5.14 -2.02 -6.00
N PHE A 14 5.77 -1.05 -5.34
CA PHE A 14 5.09 -0.12 -4.46
C PHE A 14 3.92 0.52 -5.24
N ASN A 15 2.68 0.33 -4.78
CA ASN A 15 1.50 0.90 -5.44
C ASN A 15 0.90 1.98 -4.54
N LEU A 16 0.84 3.19 -5.09
CA LEU A 16 0.13 4.33 -4.56
C LEU A 16 -0.83 4.82 -5.64
N SER A 17 -2.09 5.02 -5.29
CA SER A 17 -3.09 5.56 -6.19
C SER A 17 -3.95 6.62 -5.49
N VAL A 18 -4.28 7.68 -6.22
CA VAL A 18 -5.31 8.63 -5.81
C VAL A 18 -6.64 8.10 -6.33
N ASN A 19 -7.50 7.66 -5.43
CA ASN A 19 -8.74 6.97 -5.79
C ASN A 19 -9.94 7.90 -5.81
N ILE A 20 -9.92 8.95 -4.98
CA ILE A 20 -10.99 9.93 -4.90
C ILE A 20 -10.37 11.32 -4.88
N ILE A 21 -10.98 12.24 -5.62
CA ILE A 21 -10.67 13.67 -5.60
C ILE A 21 -12.01 14.40 -5.41
N GLN A 22 -12.10 15.24 -4.40
CA GLN A 22 -13.31 15.97 -4.00
C GLN A 22 -12.97 17.44 -3.72
N GLY A 23 -13.96 18.33 -3.70
CA GLY A 23 -13.72 19.77 -3.49
C GLY A 23 -13.24 20.51 -4.76
N GLY A 24 -13.85 20.19 -5.91
CA GLY A 24 -13.72 21.03 -7.10
C GLY A 24 -14.54 22.32 -7.01
N GLY A 25 -14.38 23.22 -7.97
CA GLY A 25 -15.22 24.42 -8.06
C GLY A 25 -16.70 24.06 -8.14
N THR A 26 -17.56 24.80 -7.43
CA THR A 26 -19.01 24.60 -7.47
C THR A 26 -19.63 25.00 -8.81
N GLN A 27 -18.89 25.78 -9.61
CA GLN A 27 -19.23 26.22 -10.95
C GLN A 27 -17.96 26.29 -11.80
N ILE A 28 -18.12 26.29 -13.13
CA ILE A 28 -17.00 26.30 -14.09
C ILE A 28 -16.07 27.51 -13.99
N ASN A 29 -16.54 28.60 -13.39
CA ASN A 29 -15.85 29.88 -13.27
C ASN A 29 -15.59 30.29 -11.82
N ILE A 30 -15.71 29.36 -10.86
CA ILE A 30 -15.43 29.61 -9.45
C ILE A 30 -14.21 28.76 -9.04
N ILE A 31 -13.20 29.43 -8.50
CA ILE A 31 -12.02 28.79 -7.93
C ILE A 31 -12.43 28.18 -6.59
N PRO A 32 -12.23 26.86 -6.36
CA PRO A 32 -12.56 26.23 -5.09
C PRO A 32 -11.67 26.74 -3.96
N ASP A 33 -12.24 26.77 -2.76
CA ASP A 33 -11.52 27.11 -1.52
C ASP A 33 -10.74 25.92 -0.95
N LYS A 34 -11.19 24.67 -1.19
CA LYS A 34 -10.57 23.45 -0.65
C LYS A 34 -10.73 22.27 -1.60
N CYS A 35 -9.75 21.37 -1.62
CA CYS A 35 -9.79 20.10 -2.34
C CYS A 35 -9.30 18.97 -1.41
N PHE A 36 -9.90 17.79 -1.52
CA PHE A 36 -9.57 16.59 -0.76
C PHE A 36 -9.17 15.48 -1.72
N ILE A 37 -8.14 14.72 -1.36
CA ILE A 37 -7.72 13.55 -2.12
C ILE A 37 -7.64 12.34 -1.19
N GLU A 38 -8.19 11.22 -1.62
CA GLU A 38 -8.08 9.94 -0.93
C GLU A 38 -7.02 9.09 -1.62
N ILE A 39 -6.03 8.66 -0.85
CA ILE A 39 -4.89 7.90 -1.34
C ILE A 39 -4.93 6.49 -0.78
N ASP A 40 -4.83 5.51 -1.68
CA ASP A 40 -4.58 4.13 -1.31
C ASP A 40 -3.09 3.85 -1.51
N ARG A 41 -2.41 3.48 -0.41
CA ARG A 41 -1.01 3.07 -0.43
C ARG A 41 -0.90 1.66 0.12
N ARG A 42 -0.32 0.75 -0.66
CA ARG A 42 -0.06 -0.63 -0.23
C ARG A 42 1.29 -0.76 0.44
N VAL A 43 1.30 -1.42 1.59
CA VAL A 43 2.50 -1.73 2.38
C VAL A 43 3.08 -3.05 1.88
N ILE A 44 4.37 -3.07 1.61
CA ILE A 44 5.08 -4.31 1.21
C ILE A 44 5.86 -4.91 2.38
N PRO A 45 6.17 -6.22 2.35
CA PRO A 45 7.00 -6.85 3.37
C PRO A 45 8.32 -6.11 3.61
N GLY A 46 8.59 -5.78 4.87
CA GLY A 46 9.76 -5.01 5.30
C GLY A 46 9.54 -3.50 5.41
N GLU A 47 8.38 -2.99 4.98
CA GLU A 47 7.95 -1.63 5.31
C GLU A 47 7.19 -1.58 6.64
N ASN A 48 7.13 -0.38 7.24
CA ASN A 48 6.40 -0.14 8.47
C ASN A 48 5.47 1.07 8.29
N ASN A 49 4.19 0.93 8.67
CA ASN A 49 3.16 1.98 8.57
C ASN A 49 3.60 3.33 9.15
N GLN A 50 4.25 3.35 10.31
CA GLN A 50 4.71 4.59 10.93
C GLN A 50 5.88 5.23 10.18
N SER A 51 6.75 4.43 9.55
CA SER A 51 7.83 4.97 8.73
C SER A 51 7.29 5.61 7.44
N ILE A 52 6.25 5.00 6.88
CA ILE A 52 5.55 5.48 5.69
C ILE A 52 4.83 6.79 5.99
N LEU A 53 4.06 6.86 7.08
CA LEU A 53 3.37 8.10 7.47
C LEU A 53 4.36 9.23 7.72
N ARG A 54 5.49 8.95 8.40
CA ARG A 54 6.56 9.93 8.57
C ARG A 54 7.14 10.42 7.23
N GLU A 55 7.27 9.55 6.23
CA GLU A 55 7.72 9.95 4.89
C GLU A 55 6.72 10.89 4.23
N VAL A 56 5.42 10.61 4.35
CA VAL A 56 4.34 11.47 3.86
C VAL A 56 4.34 12.82 4.58
N ASP A 57 4.40 12.82 5.91
CA ASP A 57 4.40 14.05 6.71
C ASP A 57 5.60 14.95 6.34
N ASN A 58 6.79 14.37 6.22
CA ASN A 58 7.99 15.11 5.77
C ASN A 58 7.86 15.68 4.35
N PHE A 59 7.12 15.00 3.46
CA PHE A 59 6.86 15.50 2.11
C PHE A 59 5.85 16.67 2.15
N LEU A 60 4.80 16.57 2.95
CA LEU A 60 3.81 17.63 3.12
C LEU A 60 4.44 18.89 3.76
N ASP A 61 5.35 18.72 4.72
CA ASP A 61 6.06 19.84 5.35
C ASP A 61 6.91 20.61 4.34
N LYS A 62 7.63 19.92 3.45
CA LYS A 62 8.38 20.56 2.36
C LYS A 62 7.48 21.32 1.39
N LEU A 63 6.30 20.78 1.06
CA LEU A 63 5.34 21.47 0.22
C LEU A 63 4.83 22.76 0.87
N LYS A 64 4.62 22.76 2.19
CA LYS A 64 4.26 23.98 2.94
C LYS A 64 5.39 25.01 2.94
N GLU A 65 6.64 24.56 3.07
CA GLU A 65 7.81 25.45 2.99
C GLU A 65 7.94 26.10 1.61
N GLU A 66 7.68 25.34 0.53
CA GLU A 66 7.74 25.82 -0.85
C GLU A 66 6.57 26.75 -1.21
N ASN A 67 5.41 26.58 -0.58
CA ASN A 67 4.22 27.41 -0.81
C ASN A 67 3.55 27.83 0.51
N PRO A 68 3.92 28.99 1.09
CA PRO A 68 3.38 29.46 2.37
C PRO A 68 1.88 29.76 2.39
N LEU A 69 1.22 29.88 1.22
CA LEU A 69 -0.22 30.07 1.11
C LEU A 69 -1.00 28.75 1.09
N LEU A 70 -0.31 27.61 1.00
CA LEU A 70 -0.90 26.30 0.92
C LEU A 70 -1.16 25.75 2.33
N GLU A 71 -2.44 25.67 2.69
CA GLU A 71 -2.89 24.97 3.90
C GLU A 71 -3.09 23.49 3.58
N LEU A 72 -2.36 22.60 4.27
CA LEU A 72 -2.50 21.15 4.13
C LEU A 72 -2.79 20.49 5.48
N GLU A 73 -3.75 19.58 5.45
CA GLU A 73 -4.10 18.69 6.54
C GLU A 73 -4.07 17.24 6.03
N ARG A 74 -3.60 16.31 6.85
CA ARG A 74 -3.63 14.87 6.60
C ARG A 74 -4.37 14.22 7.75
N GLU A 75 -5.43 13.48 7.42
CA GLU A 75 -6.11 12.62 8.38
C GLU A 75 -5.37 11.30 8.57
N ASP A 76 -5.58 10.64 9.71
CA ASP A 76 -5.05 9.29 9.90
C ASP A 76 -5.68 8.28 8.93
N PRO A 77 -4.92 7.25 8.50
CA PRO A 77 -5.44 6.30 7.53
C PRO A 77 -6.73 5.64 8.03
N PHE A 78 -7.76 5.66 7.18
CA PHE A 78 -9.00 4.94 7.45
C PHE A 78 -8.76 3.43 7.66
N VAL A 79 -7.78 2.86 6.94
CA VAL A 79 -7.33 1.47 7.10
C VAL A 79 -5.81 1.43 7.12
N ALA A 80 -5.25 0.81 8.18
CA ALA A 80 -3.84 0.48 8.28
C ALA A 80 -3.68 -1.04 8.39
N SER A 81 -3.42 -1.70 7.27
CA SER A 81 -3.22 -3.16 7.22
C SER A 81 -1.73 -3.48 7.08
N PRO A 82 -1.18 -4.43 7.85
CA PRO A 82 0.20 -4.87 7.67
C PRO A 82 0.36 -5.64 6.35
N SER A 83 1.58 -5.65 5.82
CA SER A 83 1.94 -6.58 4.75
C SER A 83 2.06 -8.00 5.27
N MET A 84 1.69 -8.99 4.47
CA MET A 84 1.81 -10.41 4.82
C MET A 84 2.78 -11.12 3.90
N GLN A 85 3.66 -11.93 4.48
CA GLN A 85 4.52 -12.85 3.74
C GLN A 85 4.75 -14.12 4.57
N ILE A 86 4.47 -15.28 3.98
CA ILE A 86 4.79 -16.59 4.56
C ILE A 86 5.93 -17.21 3.73
N ASN A 87 6.90 -17.85 4.40
CA ASN A 87 7.96 -18.55 3.70
C ASN A 87 7.36 -19.74 2.91
N ARG A 88 7.88 -19.98 1.69
CA ARG A 88 7.41 -21.06 0.81
C ARG A 88 7.59 -22.43 1.44
N ASP A 89 8.58 -22.58 2.30
CA ASP A 89 8.92 -23.85 2.93
C ASP A 89 8.11 -24.13 4.21
N GLU A 90 7.26 -23.19 4.65
CA GLU A 90 6.37 -23.41 5.79
C GLU A 90 5.40 -24.58 5.53
N GLU A 91 5.11 -25.35 6.59
CA GLU A 91 4.29 -26.55 6.50
C GLU A 91 2.92 -26.27 5.89
N ILE A 92 2.28 -25.15 6.27
CA ILE A 92 0.98 -24.75 5.73
C ILE A 92 1.01 -24.50 4.22
N VAL A 93 2.10 -23.89 3.72
CA VAL A 93 2.26 -23.59 2.29
C VAL A 93 2.50 -24.89 1.51
N GLN A 94 3.37 -25.76 2.03
CA GLN A 94 3.69 -27.04 1.40
C GLN A 94 2.50 -28.00 1.40
N ALA A 95 1.72 -28.04 2.48
CA ALA A 95 0.50 -28.84 2.56
C ALA A 95 -0.52 -28.39 1.51
N LEU A 96 -0.81 -27.09 1.42
CA LEU A 96 -1.72 -26.54 0.41
C LEU A 96 -1.23 -26.79 -1.02
N PHE A 97 0.07 -26.63 -1.26
CA PHE A 97 0.67 -26.88 -2.58
C PHE A 97 0.47 -28.33 -3.03
N ARG A 98 0.73 -29.31 -2.15
CA ARG A 98 0.53 -30.74 -2.43
C ARG A 98 -0.94 -31.05 -2.72
N CYS A 99 -1.86 -30.56 -1.89
CA CYS A 99 -3.30 -30.77 -2.09
C CYS A 99 -3.79 -30.22 -3.44
N ILE A 100 -3.31 -29.04 -3.86
CA ILE A 100 -3.69 -28.46 -5.15
C ILE A 100 -3.07 -29.25 -6.30
N LYS A 101 -1.81 -29.67 -6.16
CA LYS A 101 -1.12 -30.48 -7.17
C LYS A 101 -1.84 -31.81 -7.42
N ASP A 102 -2.33 -32.45 -6.36
CA ASP A 102 -3.03 -33.74 -6.46
C ASP A 102 -4.44 -33.63 -7.08
N THR A 103 -5.03 -32.43 -7.05
CA THR A 103 -6.42 -32.20 -7.51
C THR A 103 -6.52 -31.50 -8.87
N ARG A 104 -5.43 -30.91 -9.37
CA ARG A 104 -5.42 -30.17 -10.64
C ARG A 104 -4.59 -30.88 -11.71
N ALA A 105 -5.04 -30.78 -12.96
CA ALA A 105 -4.28 -31.27 -14.12
C ALA A 105 -3.05 -30.40 -14.47
N THR A 106 -2.87 -29.25 -13.82
CA THR A 106 -1.79 -28.29 -14.07
C THR A 106 -1.00 -28.05 -12.78
N GLU A 107 0.33 -27.99 -12.90
CA GLU A 107 1.22 -27.71 -11.77
C GLU A 107 0.87 -26.35 -11.13
N PRO A 108 0.67 -26.29 -9.80
CA PRO A 108 0.38 -25.03 -9.12
C PRO A 108 1.60 -24.12 -9.04
N GLU A 109 1.35 -22.82 -8.93
CA GLU A 109 2.40 -21.82 -8.71
C GLU A 109 2.14 -21.03 -7.42
N ILE A 110 3.19 -20.85 -6.61
CA ILE A 110 3.14 -20.00 -5.41
C ILE A 110 3.41 -18.55 -5.83
N ARG A 111 2.38 -17.71 -5.74
CA ARG A 111 2.44 -16.28 -6.10
C ARG A 111 1.90 -15.39 -4.98
N GLY A 112 2.39 -14.16 -4.94
CA GLY A 112 1.86 -13.11 -4.09
C GLY A 112 0.61 -12.45 -4.67
N GLY A 113 -0.32 -12.06 -3.80
CA GLY A 113 -1.45 -11.20 -4.16
C GLY A 113 -1.08 -9.71 -4.09
N ARG A 114 -1.68 -8.89 -4.95
CA ARG A 114 -1.59 -7.41 -4.91
C ARG A 114 -2.83 -6.79 -4.26
N PHE A 115 -3.35 -7.44 -3.24
CA PHE A 115 -4.57 -7.04 -2.54
C PHE A 115 -4.39 -7.30 -1.04
N GLY A 116 -5.12 -6.53 -0.22
CA GLY A 116 -5.19 -6.76 1.21
C GLY A 116 -6.18 -7.89 1.54
N THR A 117 -5.89 -8.65 2.59
CA THR A 117 -6.81 -9.62 3.18
C THR A 117 -6.67 -9.62 4.70
N ASP A 118 -7.71 -10.05 5.40
CA ASP A 118 -7.69 -10.20 6.86
C ASP A 118 -6.65 -11.23 7.33
N ALA A 119 -6.18 -12.13 6.46
CA ALA A 119 -5.10 -13.07 6.79
C ALA A 119 -3.83 -12.36 7.28
N ALA A 120 -3.58 -11.13 6.82
CA ALA A 120 -2.46 -10.32 7.28
C ALA A 120 -2.52 -9.97 8.77
N ILE A 121 -3.71 -9.96 9.37
CA ILE A 121 -3.91 -9.71 10.81
C ILE A 121 -3.53 -10.94 11.64
N PHE A 122 -3.73 -12.14 11.09
CA PHE A 122 -3.57 -13.41 11.83
C PHE A 122 -2.19 -14.07 11.66
N CYS A 123 -1.42 -13.66 10.65
CA CYS A 123 -0.12 -14.29 10.33
C CYS A 123 1.10 -13.51 10.83
N CYS A 124 0.90 -12.35 11.46
CA CYS A 124 1.98 -11.51 12.02
C CYS A 124 2.31 -11.87 13.46
#